data_AF-A0A6P8LB18-F1
#
_entry.id   AF-A0A6P8LB18-F1
#
_cell.length_a   1.000
_cell.length_b   1.000
_cell.length_c   1.000
_cell.angle_alpha   90.00
_cell.angle_beta   90.00
_cell.angle_gamma   90.00
#
_symmetry.space_group_name_H-M   'P 1'
#
loop_
_entity.id
_entity.type
_entity.pdbx_description
1 polymer ?
#
loop_
_entity_poly.entity_id
_entity_poly.type
_entity_poly.pdbx_seq_one_letter_code
_entity_poly.pdbx_strand_id
1 'polypeptide(L)'
;MSDYLSTELAATCAALGYYDGSKYHLDNYCLDVIKDLIKYLRRDDESHTVRQFLGQTKVLQTDLIKIFVDHYDKLELWDVLLRLIINITSPVVLLFNEQIPTDIMQRTIYLKLVAYTQSYKVALIDGRIWTILSNRLSKILKLDNVERGEENEMVIERILIFIRNVLQILPDENEKRVDNDATVHDEVLYALNTSGIVDLLVFIASNRSEQQYHLQVLEIISLMLRDQSASELARSGLQRSLSEKEKDEETLLAARLKEKEKKIERVRKYAEARHSHFGGTYVVQNMKAIGENQLLCHKPYQKIEALNFGQDKKKVSKPKNKRPMWDPRGERTSALSVRLILKEFCIEFLNAAYNPVMKYAKSCIVSGAQTNQSETTCYLWALRFFMEFNRHYKFEVKYVRQYLIDLTTTAHIFLKMLSNYCGRNKRSVIVQKVKPTRHKRTNKKKAVQKEQPPVRSLEERWDEVSSQLSIVMQEGTIPQVIPFDATLDVPIDDQKVDAMKRVQKLLRSKDLEQAIGLIRAAREVWPENDSFGSANITSGEEFLALREIFFADLGGE
;
A
#
# COMPACT_ATOMS: atom_id res chain seq x y z
N MET A 1 -21.11 10.88 38.86
CA MET A 1 -21.30 11.88 37.78
C MET A 1 -21.72 11.24 36.46
N SER A 2 -21.31 10.00 36.13
CA SER A 2 -21.75 9.29 34.91
C SER A 2 -23.25 9.06 34.82
N ASP A 3 -23.90 8.70 35.93
CA ASP A 3 -25.29 8.25 35.88
C ASP A 3 -26.27 9.39 35.61
N TYR A 4 -26.00 10.58 36.18
CA TYR A 4 -26.80 11.79 35.92
C TYR A 4 -26.73 12.22 34.45
N LEU A 5 -25.53 12.18 33.84
CA LEU A 5 -25.36 12.48 32.41
C LEU A 5 -26.06 11.43 31.54
N SER A 6 -25.99 10.15 31.92
CA SER A 6 -26.70 9.09 31.20
C SER A 6 -28.22 9.25 31.28
N THR A 7 -28.76 9.69 32.42
CA THR A 7 -30.20 9.97 32.55
C THR A 7 -30.64 11.20 31.77
N GLU A 8 -29.81 12.25 31.77
CA GLU A 8 -30.05 13.46 30.95
C GLU A 8 -30.07 13.10 29.47
N LEU A 9 -29.04 12.39 28.98
CA LEU A 9 -28.98 11.95 27.58
C LEU A 9 -30.15 11.02 27.20
N ALA A 10 -30.58 10.13 28.09
CA ALA A 10 -31.75 9.28 27.85
C ALA A 10 -33.03 10.10 27.73
N ALA A 11 -33.24 11.08 28.61
CA ALA A 11 -34.38 12.00 28.55
C ALA A 11 -34.34 12.86 27.29
N THR A 12 -33.17 13.38 26.91
CA THR A 12 -32.95 14.14 25.67
C THR A 12 -33.29 13.28 24.45
N CYS A 13 -32.82 12.03 24.37
CA CYS A 13 -33.11 11.16 23.23
C CYS A 13 -34.59 10.76 23.17
N ALA A 14 -35.24 10.56 24.32
CA ALA A 14 -36.68 10.29 24.36
C ALA A 14 -37.53 11.47 23.83
N ALA A 15 -37.03 12.70 23.95
CA ALA A 15 -37.66 13.91 23.41
C ALA A 15 -37.42 14.12 21.90
N LEU A 16 -36.86 13.14 21.18
CA LEU A 16 -36.82 13.17 19.71
C LEU A 16 -38.21 12.86 19.10
N GLY A 17 -38.93 11.93 19.71
CA GLY A 17 -40.20 11.42 19.21
C GLY A 17 -40.30 9.90 19.32
N TYR A 18 -41.13 9.30 18.48
CA TYR A 18 -41.31 7.85 18.44
C TYR A 18 -41.63 7.35 17.04
N TYR A 19 -41.33 6.07 16.79
CA TYR A 19 -41.68 5.38 15.55
C TYR A 19 -42.85 4.43 15.77
N ASP A 20 -43.92 4.58 14.97
CA ASP A 20 -45.13 3.74 15.09
C ASP A 20 -45.05 2.41 14.30
N GLY A 21 -43.92 2.16 13.63
CA GLY A 21 -43.74 1.00 12.73
C GLY A 21 -43.89 1.36 11.25
N SER A 22 -44.44 2.54 10.94
CA SER A 22 -44.62 3.05 9.57
C SER A 22 -43.94 4.40 9.38
N LYS A 23 -44.19 5.36 10.28
CA LYS A 23 -43.73 6.74 10.21
C LYS A 23 -43.20 7.19 11.57
N TYR A 24 -42.19 8.04 11.53
CA TYR A 24 -41.65 8.70 12.71
C TYR A 24 -42.50 9.92 13.08
N HIS A 25 -42.95 10.00 14.32
CA HIS A 25 -43.67 11.15 14.86
C HIS A 25 -42.71 11.97 15.72
N LEU A 26 -42.48 13.23 15.33
CA LEU A 26 -41.57 14.13 16.04
C LEU A 26 -42.22 14.65 17.32
N ASP A 27 -41.42 14.81 18.36
CA ASP A 27 -41.78 15.67 19.48
C ASP A 27 -41.72 17.16 19.07
N ASN A 28 -42.39 18.03 19.83
CA ASN A 28 -42.44 19.47 19.61
C ASN A 28 -41.07 20.13 19.64
N TYR A 29 -40.13 19.60 20.43
CA TYR A 29 -38.79 20.17 20.64
C TYR A 29 -37.67 19.39 19.92
N CYS A 30 -38.01 18.54 18.95
CA CYS A 30 -37.04 17.67 18.27
C CYS A 30 -35.84 18.42 17.68
N LEU A 31 -36.05 19.61 17.09
CA LEU A 31 -34.97 20.43 16.55
C LEU A 31 -33.97 20.87 17.62
N ASP A 32 -34.48 21.36 18.75
CA ASP A 32 -33.65 21.84 19.86
C ASP A 32 -32.91 20.68 20.52
N VAL A 33 -33.57 19.53 20.65
CA VAL A 33 -32.96 18.28 21.11
C VAL A 33 -31.77 17.88 20.23
N ILE A 34 -31.88 17.93 18.91
CA ILE A 34 -30.75 17.63 18.00
C ILE A 34 -29.63 18.68 18.17
N LYS A 35 -29.96 19.96 18.32
CA LYS A 35 -28.98 21.03 18.60
C LYS A 35 -28.24 20.76 19.92
N ASP A 36 -28.94 20.31 20.94
CA ASP A 36 -28.36 19.94 22.24
C ASP A 36 -27.47 18.70 22.15
N LEU A 37 -27.87 17.67 21.41
CA LEU A 37 -27.00 16.51 21.15
C LEU A 37 -25.69 16.91 20.46
N ILE A 38 -25.74 17.81 19.48
CA ILE A 38 -24.53 18.37 18.85
C ILE A 38 -23.67 19.13 19.87
N LYS A 39 -24.30 19.89 20.78
CA LYS A 39 -23.62 20.64 21.84
C LYS A 39 -22.97 19.71 22.86
N TYR A 40 -23.62 18.62 23.23
CA TYR A 40 -23.04 17.58 24.10
C TYR A 40 -21.84 16.91 23.45
N LEU A 41 -21.93 16.52 22.16
CA LEU A 41 -20.80 15.94 21.43
C LEU A 41 -19.61 16.90 21.28
N ARG A 42 -19.85 18.21 21.23
CA ARG A 42 -18.77 19.22 21.20
C ARG A 42 -18.02 19.32 22.54
N ARG A 43 -18.69 18.98 23.64
CA ARG A 43 -18.15 19.05 25.01
C ARG A 43 -17.91 17.65 25.59
N ASP A 44 -17.81 16.64 24.71
CA ASP A 44 -17.62 15.25 25.12
C ASP A 44 -16.28 15.11 25.85
N ASP A 45 -16.26 14.25 26.86
CA ASP A 45 -15.09 14.06 27.71
C ASP A 45 -14.04 13.16 27.03
N GLU A 46 -12.87 13.00 27.65
CA GLU A 46 -11.81 12.11 27.15
C GLU A 46 -12.25 10.64 27.05
N SER A 47 -13.30 10.26 27.78
CA SER A 47 -13.89 8.93 27.67
C SER A 47 -14.93 8.82 26.55
N HIS A 48 -15.26 9.91 25.86
CA HIS A 48 -16.30 9.97 24.83
C HIS A 48 -17.65 9.40 25.31
N THR A 49 -18.06 9.76 26.52
CA THR A 49 -19.27 9.23 27.18
C THR A 49 -20.53 9.49 26.37
N VAL A 50 -20.68 10.67 25.78
CA VAL A 50 -21.86 11.02 24.97
C VAL A 50 -21.89 10.15 23.73
N ARG A 51 -20.77 10.06 23.00
CA ARG A 51 -20.70 9.23 21.79
C ARG A 51 -20.90 7.74 22.08
N GLN A 52 -20.36 7.24 23.20
CA GLN A 52 -20.59 5.87 23.64
C GLN A 52 -22.06 5.62 23.96
N PHE A 53 -22.73 6.54 24.65
CA PHE A 53 -24.14 6.44 24.96
C PHE A 53 -25.01 6.37 23.69
N LEU A 54 -24.80 7.28 22.74
CA LEU A 54 -25.54 7.32 21.47
C LEU A 54 -25.35 6.03 20.65
N GLY A 55 -24.13 5.47 20.66
CA GLY A 55 -23.84 4.20 19.99
C GLY A 55 -24.45 2.99 20.67
N GLN A 56 -24.41 2.94 22.00
CA GLN A 56 -24.99 1.86 22.80
C GLN A 56 -26.51 1.81 22.69
N THR A 57 -27.16 2.98 22.69
CA THR A 57 -28.62 3.13 22.57
C THR A 57 -29.13 3.03 21.14
N LYS A 58 -28.22 3.01 20.15
CA LYS A 58 -28.54 2.91 18.72
C LYS A 58 -29.45 4.03 18.20
N VAL A 59 -29.31 5.24 18.76
CA VAL A 59 -30.13 6.42 18.42
C VAL A 59 -30.11 6.73 16.93
N LEU A 60 -28.99 6.50 16.24
CA LEU A 60 -28.93 6.67 14.78
C LEU A 60 -29.94 5.76 14.06
N GLN A 61 -29.96 4.47 14.42
CA GLN A 61 -30.78 3.45 13.78
C GLN A 61 -32.26 3.51 14.20
N THR A 62 -32.51 3.84 15.47
CA THR A 62 -33.86 3.86 16.05
C THR A 62 -34.61 5.13 15.68
N ASP A 63 -33.92 6.27 15.62
CA ASP A 63 -34.57 7.58 15.51
C ASP A 63 -34.02 8.40 14.35
N LEU A 64 -32.72 8.74 14.35
CA LEU A 64 -32.18 9.76 13.45
C LEU A 64 -32.34 9.43 11.97
N ILE A 65 -32.09 8.18 11.55
CA ILE A 65 -32.30 7.75 10.16
C ILE A 65 -33.78 7.84 9.77
N LYS A 66 -34.69 7.49 10.69
CA LYS A 66 -36.12 7.54 10.43
C LYS A 66 -36.61 8.99 10.30
N ILE A 67 -36.16 9.88 11.19
CA ILE A 67 -36.41 11.32 11.06
C ILE A 67 -35.87 11.85 9.73
N PHE A 68 -34.65 11.46 9.37
CA PHE A 68 -33.98 11.89 8.14
C PHE A 68 -34.73 11.50 6.87
N VAL A 69 -35.37 10.33 6.88
CA VAL A 69 -36.15 9.80 5.75
C VAL A 69 -37.58 10.32 5.74
N ASP A 70 -38.27 10.35 6.89
CA ASP A 70 -39.70 10.65 6.97
C ASP A 70 -40.03 12.15 6.97
N HIS A 71 -39.07 13.00 7.37
CA HIS A 71 -39.24 14.47 7.49
C HIS A 71 -38.22 15.24 6.65
N TYR A 72 -37.88 14.71 5.47
CA TYR A 72 -36.89 15.33 4.55
C TYR A 72 -37.34 16.70 4.01
N ASP A 73 -38.62 17.01 4.10
CA ASP A 73 -39.27 18.27 3.70
C ASP A 73 -39.00 19.41 4.69
N LYS A 74 -38.76 19.10 5.98
CA LYS A 74 -38.43 20.08 7.02
C LYS A 74 -36.96 20.49 6.93
N LEU A 75 -36.64 21.45 6.08
CA LEU A 75 -35.26 21.81 5.71
C LEU A 75 -34.36 22.15 6.91
N GLU A 76 -34.81 23.04 7.81
CA GLU A 76 -34.00 23.44 8.98
C GLU A 76 -33.66 22.25 9.88
N LEU A 77 -34.66 21.39 10.15
CA LEU A 77 -34.47 20.16 10.92
C LEU A 77 -33.49 19.23 10.23
N TRP A 78 -33.67 19.01 8.94
CA TRP A 78 -32.86 18.11 8.15
C TRP A 78 -31.40 18.56 8.09
N ASP A 79 -31.13 19.86 7.94
CA ASP A 79 -29.77 20.40 7.87
C ASP A 79 -29.04 20.27 9.21
N VAL A 80 -29.73 20.49 10.33
CA VAL A 80 -29.17 20.28 11.67
C VAL A 80 -28.97 18.79 11.94
N LEU A 81 -29.91 17.94 11.53
CA LEU A 81 -29.81 16.49 11.65
C LEU A 81 -28.63 15.92 10.85
N LEU A 82 -28.42 16.40 9.61
CA LEU A 82 -27.27 16.00 8.79
C LEU A 82 -25.95 16.32 9.52
N ARG A 83 -25.85 17.48 10.18
CA ARG A 83 -24.67 17.84 10.98
C ARG A 83 -24.43 16.87 12.15
N LEU A 84 -25.50 16.46 12.85
CA LEU A 84 -25.40 15.46 13.91
C LEU A 84 -24.91 14.11 13.36
N ILE A 85 -25.53 13.64 12.27
CA ILE A 85 -25.17 12.37 11.63
C ILE A 85 -23.72 12.38 11.15
N ILE A 86 -23.27 13.46 10.50
CA ILE A 86 -21.87 13.65 10.10
C ILE A 86 -20.95 13.54 11.31
N ASN A 87 -21.28 14.20 12.43
CA ASN A 87 -20.47 14.18 13.63
C ASN A 87 -20.33 12.76 14.22
N ILE A 88 -21.42 12.01 14.33
CA ILE A 88 -21.38 10.65 14.91
C ILE A 88 -20.76 9.61 13.98
N THR A 89 -20.75 9.87 12.66
CA THR A 89 -20.11 9.03 11.64
C THR A 89 -18.66 9.41 11.32
N SER A 90 -18.13 10.49 11.91
CA SER A 90 -16.73 10.89 11.74
C SER A 90 -15.76 9.74 12.02
N PRO A 91 -14.68 9.61 11.22
CA PRO A 91 -13.67 8.57 11.45
C PRO A 91 -13.14 8.62 12.87
N VAL A 92 -13.26 7.50 13.60
CA VAL A 92 -12.92 7.43 15.03
C VAL A 92 -11.48 7.85 15.29
N VAL A 93 -10.55 7.60 14.37
CA VAL A 93 -9.14 7.99 14.50
C VAL A 93 -8.94 9.51 14.65
N LEU A 94 -9.86 10.34 14.14
CA LEU A 94 -9.82 11.79 14.31
C LEU A 94 -10.08 12.21 15.76
N LEU A 95 -10.83 11.40 16.53
CA LEU A 95 -11.08 11.64 17.95
C LEU A 95 -9.81 11.42 18.80
N PHE A 96 -8.81 10.72 18.24
CA PHE A 96 -7.57 10.36 18.90
C PHE A 96 -6.34 10.98 18.20
N ASN A 97 -6.48 12.20 17.67
CA ASN A 97 -5.40 12.95 17.04
C ASN A 97 -4.68 12.19 15.92
N GLU A 98 -5.45 11.47 15.09
CA GLU A 98 -4.94 10.68 13.97
C GLU A 98 -4.03 9.51 14.37
N GLN A 99 -4.10 9.06 15.63
CA GLN A 99 -3.28 7.96 16.15
C GLN A 99 -4.12 6.90 16.86
N ILE A 100 -3.72 5.63 16.71
CA ILE A 100 -4.37 4.53 17.43
C ILE A 100 -3.83 4.51 18.87
N PRO A 101 -4.69 4.60 19.90
CA PRO A 101 -4.25 4.59 21.29
C PRO A 101 -3.46 3.33 21.65
N THR A 102 -2.39 3.55 22.42
CA THR A 102 -1.54 2.48 22.95
C THR A 102 -1.91 2.08 24.38
N ASP A 103 -2.46 3.03 25.15
CA ASP A 103 -3.04 2.76 26.47
C ASP A 103 -4.25 1.81 26.37
N ILE A 104 -4.36 0.90 27.33
CA ILE A 104 -5.36 -0.19 27.30
C ILE A 104 -6.78 0.37 27.43
N MET A 105 -6.99 1.35 28.30
CA MET A 105 -8.32 1.93 28.54
C MET A 105 -8.77 2.71 27.31
N GLN A 106 -7.93 3.63 26.82
CA GLN A 106 -8.21 4.43 25.63
C GLN A 106 -8.37 3.56 24.37
N ARG A 107 -7.58 2.48 24.24
CA ARG A 107 -7.73 1.50 23.16
C ARG A 107 -9.06 0.75 23.22
N THR A 108 -9.54 0.44 24.42
CA THR A 108 -10.85 -0.21 24.60
C THR A 108 -11.98 0.71 24.15
N ILE A 109 -11.91 2.01 24.51
CA ILE A 109 -12.87 3.02 24.07
C ILE A 109 -12.82 3.17 22.55
N TYR A 110 -11.62 3.31 21.97
CA TYR A 110 -11.42 3.38 20.52
C TYR A 110 -12.10 2.21 19.78
N LEU A 111 -11.87 0.97 20.21
CA LEU A 111 -12.46 -0.21 19.57
C LEU A 111 -13.99 -0.25 19.72
N LYS A 112 -14.54 0.18 20.87
CA LYS A 112 -16.00 0.32 21.03
C LYS A 112 -16.59 1.34 20.06
N LEU A 113 -15.96 2.50 19.92
CA LEU A 113 -16.41 3.54 18.98
C LEU A 113 -16.32 3.08 17.52
N VAL A 114 -15.28 2.30 17.17
CA VAL A 114 -15.17 1.67 15.85
C VAL A 114 -16.33 0.69 15.63
N ALA A 115 -16.66 -0.16 16.60
CA ALA A 115 -17.80 -1.07 16.51
C ALA A 115 -19.14 -0.34 16.35
N TYR A 116 -19.33 0.80 17.00
CA TYR A 116 -20.54 1.63 16.81
C TYR A 116 -20.62 2.21 15.40
N THR A 117 -19.52 2.76 14.88
CA THR A 117 -19.52 3.29 13.50
C THR A 117 -19.71 2.19 12.45
N GLN A 118 -19.21 0.98 12.68
CA GLN A 118 -19.52 -0.20 11.85
C GLN A 118 -21.02 -0.52 11.85
N SER A 119 -21.66 -0.53 13.03
CA SER A 119 -23.11 -0.71 13.17
C SER A 119 -23.90 0.42 12.47
N TYR A 120 -23.39 1.65 12.49
CA TYR A 120 -23.97 2.77 11.74
C TYR A 120 -23.90 2.54 10.24
N LYS A 121 -22.76 2.09 9.70
CA LYS A 121 -22.59 1.81 8.27
C LYS A 121 -23.62 0.80 7.75
N VAL A 122 -23.91 -0.24 8.54
CA VAL A 122 -24.94 -1.23 8.20
C VAL A 122 -26.33 -0.58 8.10
N ALA A 123 -26.69 0.29 9.04
CA ALA A 123 -27.97 0.98 8.99
C ALA A 123 -28.08 1.99 7.83
N LEU A 124 -26.94 2.52 7.37
CA LEU A 124 -26.84 3.46 6.25
C LEU A 124 -26.84 2.78 4.87
N ILE A 125 -27.06 1.47 4.78
CA ILE A 125 -27.30 0.78 3.50
C ILE A 125 -28.64 1.19 2.87
N ASP A 126 -29.60 1.67 3.67
CA ASP A 126 -30.94 2.04 3.19
C ASP A 126 -30.87 3.04 2.03
N GLY A 127 -31.28 2.59 0.84
CA GLY A 127 -31.27 3.36 -0.40
C GLY A 127 -32.05 4.68 -0.32
N ARG A 128 -33.09 4.76 0.53
CA ARG A 128 -33.92 5.96 0.67
C ARG A 128 -33.12 7.17 1.15
N ILE A 129 -32.15 6.94 2.06
CA ILE A 129 -31.25 7.98 2.58
C ILE A 129 -30.50 8.64 1.41
N TRP A 130 -29.93 7.80 0.55
CA TRP A 130 -29.12 8.23 -0.59
C TRP A 130 -29.96 8.86 -1.69
N THR A 131 -31.18 8.38 -1.93
CA THR A 131 -32.12 9.03 -2.86
C THR A 131 -32.48 10.44 -2.42
N ILE A 132 -32.74 10.65 -1.12
CA ILE A 132 -33.05 11.99 -0.58
C ILE A 132 -31.85 12.93 -0.74
N LEU A 133 -30.64 12.44 -0.41
CA LEU A 133 -29.40 13.19 -0.57
C LEU A 133 -29.14 13.56 -2.04
N SER A 134 -29.29 12.59 -2.94
CA SER A 134 -29.15 12.77 -4.39
C SER A 134 -30.12 13.81 -4.92
N ASN A 135 -31.40 13.72 -4.54
CA ASN A 135 -32.42 14.67 -4.96
C ASN A 135 -32.11 16.09 -4.48
N ARG A 136 -31.62 16.25 -3.24
CA ARG A 136 -31.25 17.57 -2.71
C ARG A 136 -29.99 18.12 -3.39
N LEU A 137 -28.95 17.30 -3.51
CA LEU A 137 -27.70 17.67 -4.17
C LEU A 137 -27.95 18.05 -5.64
N SER A 138 -28.73 17.26 -6.37
CA SER A 138 -29.11 17.54 -7.76
C SER A 138 -29.88 18.85 -7.89
N LYS A 139 -30.81 19.16 -6.98
CA LYS A 139 -31.54 20.45 -6.99
C LYS A 139 -30.59 21.64 -6.84
N ILE A 140 -29.61 21.54 -5.94
CA ILE A 140 -28.63 22.61 -5.72
C ILE A 140 -27.70 22.74 -6.94
N LEU A 141 -27.17 21.63 -7.46
CA LEU A 141 -26.25 21.64 -8.59
C LEU A 141 -26.86 22.13 -9.91
N LYS A 142 -28.20 22.15 -10.02
CA LYS A 142 -28.92 22.76 -11.15
C LYS A 142 -28.86 24.29 -11.16
N LEU A 143 -28.63 24.91 -9.99
CA LEU A 143 -28.43 26.35 -9.89
C LEU A 143 -27.04 26.71 -10.40
N ASP A 144 -26.90 27.90 -10.98
CA ASP A 144 -25.58 28.41 -11.35
C ASP A 144 -24.73 28.64 -10.09
N ASN A 145 -23.41 28.43 -10.21
CA ASN A 145 -22.50 28.50 -9.06
C ASN A 145 -22.57 29.85 -8.33
N VAL A 146 -22.79 30.94 -9.08
CA VAL A 146 -22.89 32.30 -8.52
C VAL A 146 -24.19 32.52 -7.73
N GLU A 147 -25.25 31.78 -8.07
CA GLU A 147 -26.59 31.95 -7.47
C GLU A 147 -26.84 31.07 -6.25
N ARG A 148 -25.99 30.07 -5.98
CA ARG A 148 -26.21 29.10 -4.90
C ARG A 148 -26.17 29.72 -3.51
N GLY A 149 -25.36 30.75 -3.29
CA GLY A 149 -25.17 31.36 -1.97
C GLY A 149 -24.50 30.40 -0.97
N GLU A 150 -24.05 30.95 0.17
CA GLU A 150 -23.22 30.21 1.14
C GLU A 150 -23.93 29.01 1.77
N GLU A 151 -25.24 29.10 2.01
CA GLU A 151 -26.01 28.03 2.64
C GLU A 151 -26.06 26.77 1.78
N ASN A 152 -26.30 26.90 0.47
CA ASN A 152 -26.34 25.75 -0.43
C ASN A 152 -24.95 25.16 -0.66
N GLU A 153 -23.91 25.98 -0.73
CA GLU A 153 -22.52 25.51 -0.81
C GLU A 153 -22.16 24.69 0.46
N MET A 154 -22.53 25.17 1.65
CA MET A 154 -22.38 24.40 2.90
C MET A 154 -23.15 23.07 2.87
N VAL A 155 -24.32 23.01 2.23
CA VAL A 155 -25.08 21.76 2.09
C VAL A 155 -24.35 20.79 1.16
N ILE A 156 -23.81 21.24 0.03
CA ILE A 156 -22.99 20.40 -0.87
C ILE A 156 -21.81 19.80 -0.09
N GLU A 157 -21.04 20.64 0.61
CA GLU A 157 -19.89 20.20 1.40
C GLU A 157 -20.29 19.14 2.44
N ARG A 158 -21.37 19.39 3.19
CA ARG A 158 -21.87 18.46 4.21
C ARG A 158 -22.29 17.13 3.61
N ILE A 159 -22.99 17.13 2.47
CA ILE A 159 -23.38 15.89 1.77
C ILE A 159 -22.14 15.11 1.35
N LEU A 160 -21.14 15.78 0.75
CA LEU A 160 -19.89 15.13 0.37
C LEU A 160 -19.10 14.63 1.59
N ILE A 161 -19.10 15.35 2.72
CA ILE A 161 -18.45 14.91 3.97
C ILE A 161 -19.15 13.66 4.48
N PHE A 162 -20.47 13.63 4.45
CA PHE A 162 -21.25 12.49 4.89
C PHE A 162 -20.95 11.24 4.05
N ILE A 163 -20.96 11.36 2.71
CA ILE A 163 -20.62 10.25 1.80
C ILE A 163 -19.21 9.72 2.13
N ARG A 164 -18.23 10.62 2.26
CA ARG A 164 -16.84 10.28 2.61
C ARG A 164 -16.76 9.54 3.95
N ASN A 165 -17.41 10.06 5.00
CA ASN A 165 -17.41 9.44 6.33
C ASN A 165 -17.93 8.00 6.27
N VAL A 166 -19.06 7.76 5.59
CA VAL A 166 -19.66 6.42 5.50
C VAL A 166 -18.75 5.43 4.76
N LEU A 167 -18.16 5.85 3.65
CA LEU A 167 -17.23 5.01 2.89
C LEU A 167 -15.94 4.73 3.68
N GLN A 168 -15.47 5.68 4.49
CA GLN A 168 -14.24 5.57 5.27
C GLN A 168 -14.34 4.59 6.45
N ILE A 169 -15.54 4.35 6.98
CA ILE A 169 -15.76 3.38 8.08
C ILE A 169 -15.16 2.01 7.70
N LEU A 170 -14.26 1.52 8.57
CA LEU A 170 -13.53 0.27 8.37
C LEU A 170 -14.45 -0.95 8.50
N PRO A 171 -14.22 -2.02 7.71
CA PRO A 171 -14.97 -3.27 7.86
C PRO A 171 -14.69 -3.93 9.21
N ASP A 172 -15.57 -4.83 9.65
CA ASP A 172 -15.35 -5.64 10.85
C ASP A 172 -14.23 -6.66 10.57
N GLU A 173 -13.21 -6.74 11.45
CA GLU A 173 -12.13 -7.73 11.31
C GLU A 173 -12.65 -9.17 11.38
N ASN A 174 -13.84 -9.39 11.94
CA ASN A 174 -14.50 -10.69 12.01
C ASN A 174 -15.38 -11.00 10.79
N GLU A 175 -15.46 -10.10 9.80
CA GLU A 175 -16.23 -10.29 8.58
C GLU A 175 -15.60 -11.41 7.73
N LYS A 176 -16.22 -12.60 7.76
CA LYS A 176 -15.76 -13.82 7.05
C LYS A 176 -16.54 -14.07 5.76
N ARG A 177 -16.90 -13.01 5.04
CA ARG A 177 -17.58 -13.14 3.74
C ARG A 177 -16.62 -13.74 2.71
N VAL A 178 -17.15 -14.62 1.87
CA VAL A 178 -16.40 -15.28 0.81
C VAL A 178 -16.21 -14.32 -0.37
N ASP A 179 -15.26 -14.64 -1.26
CA ASP A 179 -15.11 -13.99 -2.56
C ASP A 179 -16.43 -13.99 -3.35
N ASN A 180 -16.68 -12.90 -4.08
CA ASN A 180 -17.90 -12.61 -4.85
C ASN A 180 -19.20 -12.40 -4.03
N ASP A 181 -19.14 -12.47 -2.70
CA ASP A 181 -20.27 -12.05 -1.85
C ASP A 181 -20.38 -10.51 -1.80
N ALA A 182 -21.47 -9.94 -1.30
CA ALA A 182 -21.58 -8.50 -1.07
C ALA A 182 -21.16 -8.16 0.37
N THR A 183 -20.10 -7.36 0.53
CA THR A 183 -19.76 -6.76 1.84
C THR A 183 -20.71 -5.61 2.18
N VAL A 184 -20.67 -5.15 3.43
CA VAL A 184 -21.36 -3.91 3.85
C VAL A 184 -20.93 -2.73 2.97
N HIS A 185 -19.65 -2.70 2.57
CA HIS A 185 -19.14 -1.66 1.68
C HIS A 185 -19.73 -1.79 0.27
N ASP A 186 -19.80 -3.00 -0.29
CA ASP A 186 -20.42 -3.29 -1.59
C ASP A 186 -21.91 -2.89 -1.61
N GLU A 187 -22.64 -3.16 -0.52
CA GLU A 187 -24.04 -2.77 -0.38
C GLU A 187 -24.22 -1.24 -0.36
N VAL A 188 -23.33 -0.51 0.33
CA VAL A 188 -23.33 0.96 0.28
C VAL A 188 -23.02 1.46 -1.13
N LEU A 189 -22.04 0.87 -1.83
CA LEU A 189 -21.71 1.26 -3.22
C LEU A 189 -22.89 1.03 -4.17
N TYR A 190 -23.60 -0.08 -4.00
CA TYR A 190 -24.81 -0.37 -4.76
C TYR A 190 -25.91 0.67 -4.46
N ALA A 191 -26.11 1.04 -3.20
CA ALA A 191 -27.07 2.08 -2.80
C ALA A 191 -26.73 3.46 -3.39
N LEU A 192 -25.45 3.87 -3.34
CA LEU A 192 -24.97 5.13 -3.95
C LEU A 192 -25.18 5.19 -5.46
N ASN A 193 -24.98 4.05 -6.14
CA ASN A 193 -25.18 3.95 -7.58
C ASN A 193 -26.67 4.04 -7.93
N THR A 194 -27.51 3.23 -7.30
CA THR A 194 -28.95 3.19 -7.58
C THR A 194 -29.67 4.50 -7.22
N SER A 195 -29.12 5.31 -6.30
CA SER A 195 -29.63 6.64 -5.98
C SER A 195 -29.16 7.75 -6.94
N GLY A 196 -28.25 7.47 -7.87
CA GLY A 196 -27.66 8.47 -8.78
C GLY A 196 -26.59 9.37 -8.16
N ILE A 197 -26.07 9.04 -6.97
CA ILE A 197 -24.98 9.84 -6.36
C ILE A 197 -23.69 9.69 -7.17
N VAL A 198 -23.43 8.49 -7.70
CA VAL A 198 -22.24 8.21 -8.52
C VAL A 198 -22.19 9.13 -9.74
N ASP A 199 -23.32 9.32 -10.43
CA ASP A 199 -23.42 10.23 -11.59
C ASP A 199 -23.17 11.68 -11.18
N LEU A 200 -23.69 12.11 -10.02
CA LEU A 200 -23.46 13.46 -9.48
C LEU A 200 -21.98 13.68 -9.13
N LEU A 201 -21.28 12.66 -8.62
CA LEU A 201 -19.84 12.75 -8.35
C LEU A 201 -19.04 12.91 -9.66
N VAL A 202 -19.40 12.18 -10.71
CA VAL A 202 -18.80 12.36 -12.04
C VAL A 202 -19.09 13.77 -12.57
N PHE A 203 -20.33 14.25 -12.46
CA PHE A 203 -20.72 15.59 -12.88
C PHE A 203 -19.87 16.67 -12.20
N ILE A 204 -19.72 16.61 -10.86
CA ILE A 204 -18.89 17.55 -10.10
C ILE A 204 -17.43 17.47 -10.58
N ALA A 205 -16.89 16.26 -10.75
CA ALA A 205 -15.51 16.05 -11.16
C ALA A 205 -15.22 16.52 -12.60
N SER A 206 -16.21 16.44 -13.49
CA SER A 206 -16.10 16.86 -14.89
C SER A 206 -16.28 18.37 -15.08
N ASN A 207 -16.93 19.05 -14.14
CA ASN A 207 -17.22 20.48 -14.26
C ASN A 207 -16.12 21.33 -13.61
N ARG A 208 -15.61 22.33 -14.35
CA ARG A 208 -14.60 23.27 -13.85
C ARG A 208 -15.16 24.29 -12.87
N SER A 209 -16.45 24.64 -12.97
CA SER A 209 -17.08 25.55 -12.00
C SER A 209 -17.17 24.93 -10.60
N GLU A 210 -17.09 23.61 -10.50
CA GLU A 210 -17.15 22.86 -9.23
C GLU A 210 -15.77 22.46 -8.71
N GLN A 211 -14.70 23.11 -9.20
CA GLN A 211 -13.31 22.73 -8.94
C GLN A 211 -12.96 22.67 -7.44
N GLN A 212 -13.58 23.52 -6.61
CA GLN A 212 -13.41 23.51 -5.16
C GLN A 212 -13.71 22.15 -4.50
N TYR A 213 -14.59 21.34 -5.09
CA TYR A 213 -14.98 20.03 -4.57
C TYR A 213 -14.11 18.87 -5.08
N HIS A 214 -13.22 19.10 -6.05
CA HIS A 214 -12.51 18.03 -6.75
C HIS A 214 -11.63 17.16 -5.84
N LEU A 215 -10.97 17.75 -4.84
CA LEU A 215 -10.15 16.99 -3.88
C LEU A 215 -11.01 16.07 -3.00
N GLN A 216 -12.16 16.57 -2.55
CA GLN A 216 -13.09 15.79 -1.74
C GLN A 216 -13.74 14.66 -2.55
N VAL A 217 -14.13 14.94 -3.80
CA VAL A 217 -14.63 13.92 -4.72
C VAL A 217 -13.55 12.88 -5.00
N LEU A 218 -12.29 13.27 -5.18
CA LEU A 218 -11.19 12.33 -5.37
C LEU A 218 -11.00 11.42 -4.15
N GLU A 219 -11.14 11.95 -2.93
CA GLU A 219 -11.13 11.15 -1.70
C GLU A 219 -12.28 10.15 -1.66
N ILE A 220 -13.51 10.58 -1.98
CA ILE A 220 -14.68 9.70 -2.08
C ILE A 220 -14.42 8.59 -3.10
N ILE A 221 -13.91 8.91 -4.29
CA ILE A 221 -13.58 7.94 -5.34
C ILE A 221 -12.55 6.93 -4.85
N SER A 222 -11.51 7.39 -4.14
CA SER A 222 -10.51 6.50 -3.57
C SER A 222 -11.10 5.53 -2.56
N LEU A 223 -12.07 5.99 -1.77
CA LEU A 223 -12.80 5.18 -0.81
C LEU A 223 -13.84 4.28 -1.47
N MET A 224 -14.36 4.61 -2.66
CA MET A 224 -15.24 3.70 -3.42
C MET A 224 -14.47 2.52 -4.00
N LEU A 225 -13.20 2.73 -4.35
CA LEU A 225 -12.37 1.77 -5.08
C LEU A 225 -11.30 1.10 -4.20
N ARG A 226 -11.26 1.41 -2.89
CA ARG A 226 -10.21 1.00 -1.94
C ARG A 226 -9.98 -0.50 -1.85
N ASP A 227 -11.05 -1.30 -2.02
CA ASP A 227 -11.04 -2.74 -1.87
C ASP A 227 -11.05 -3.46 -3.24
N GLN A 228 -10.78 -2.72 -4.33
CA GLN A 228 -10.77 -3.26 -5.69
C GLN A 228 -9.33 -3.44 -6.22
N SER A 229 -9.10 -4.54 -6.94
CA SER A 229 -7.94 -4.68 -7.80
C SER A 229 -8.21 -3.99 -9.14
N ALA A 230 -7.42 -2.97 -9.48
CA ALA A 230 -7.56 -2.23 -10.74
C ALA A 230 -7.49 -3.15 -11.97
N SER A 231 -6.62 -4.16 -11.92
CA SER A 231 -6.43 -5.11 -13.04
C SER A 231 -7.60 -6.09 -13.20
N GLU A 232 -8.19 -6.57 -12.10
CA GLU A 232 -9.35 -7.47 -12.13
C GLU A 232 -10.62 -6.71 -12.51
N LEU A 233 -10.77 -5.49 -11.96
CA LEU A 233 -11.90 -4.62 -12.27
C LEU A 233 -11.94 -4.27 -13.77
N ALA A 234 -10.79 -3.91 -14.36
CA ALA A 234 -10.69 -3.62 -15.79
C ALA A 234 -11.12 -4.80 -16.69
N ARG A 235 -10.81 -6.03 -16.27
CA ARG A 235 -11.16 -7.27 -17.00
C ARG A 235 -12.58 -7.77 -16.75
N SER A 236 -13.27 -7.25 -15.73
CA SER A 236 -14.62 -7.68 -15.37
C SER A 236 -15.59 -7.43 -16.53
N GLY A 237 -16.42 -8.41 -16.89
CA GLY A 237 -17.34 -8.34 -18.04
C GLY A 237 -18.70 -8.93 -17.72
N LEU A 238 -19.72 -8.55 -18.51
CA LEU A 238 -21.11 -9.00 -18.33
C LEU A 238 -21.24 -10.54 -18.44
N GLN A 239 -20.43 -11.13 -19.31
CA GLN A 239 -20.26 -12.57 -19.40
C GLN A 239 -18.97 -12.95 -18.67
N ARG A 240 -19.10 -13.83 -17.66
CA ARG A 240 -17.96 -14.60 -17.16
C ARG A 240 -17.31 -15.29 -18.35
N SER A 241 -16.05 -15.00 -18.63
CA SER A 241 -15.34 -15.69 -19.70
C SER A 241 -15.30 -17.19 -19.38
N LEU A 242 -15.37 -18.06 -20.41
CA LEU A 242 -15.24 -19.50 -20.21
C LEU A 242 -13.95 -19.83 -19.42
N SER A 243 -12.87 -19.10 -19.71
CA SER A 243 -11.59 -19.19 -19.00
C SER A 243 -11.66 -18.80 -17.52
N GLU A 244 -12.50 -17.85 -17.12
CA GLU A 244 -12.68 -17.47 -15.72
C GLU A 244 -13.45 -18.55 -14.95
N LYS A 245 -14.47 -19.16 -15.57
CA LYS A 245 -15.19 -20.29 -14.97
C LYS A 245 -14.28 -21.50 -14.79
N GLU A 246 -13.52 -21.86 -15.82
CA GLU A 246 -12.56 -22.97 -15.77
C GLU A 246 -11.50 -22.76 -14.68
N LYS A 247 -10.94 -21.54 -14.57
CA LYS A 247 -9.97 -21.19 -13.52
C LYS A 247 -10.57 -21.22 -12.12
N ASP A 248 -11.79 -20.73 -11.93
CA ASP A 248 -12.49 -20.79 -10.64
C ASP A 248 -12.73 -22.26 -10.24
N GLU A 249 -13.18 -23.09 -11.18
CA GLU A 249 -13.38 -24.53 -10.97
C GLU A 249 -12.06 -25.23 -10.62
N GLU A 250 -10.98 -24.97 -11.36
CA GLU A 250 -9.64 -25.49 -11.06
C GLU A 250 -9.15 -25.07 -9.67
N THR A 251 -9.35 -23.81 -9.31
CA THR A 251 -8.93 -23.26 -8.01
C THR A 251 -9.72 -23.91 -6.87
N LEU A 252 -11.04 -24.09 -7.04
CA LEU A 252 -11.90 -24.79 -6.09
C LEU A 252 -11.54 -26.26 -5.97
N LEU A 253 -11.25 -26.95 -7.08
CA LEU A 253 -10.80 -28.34 -7.08
C LEU A 253 -9.46 -28.48 -6.37
N ALA A 254 -8.49 -27.60 -6.66
CA ALA A 254 -7.19 -27.59 -5.99
C ALA A 254 -7.32 -27.34 -4.48
N ALA A 255 -8.18 -26.39 -4.07
CA ALA A 255 -8.46 -26.13 -2.66
C ALA A 255 -9.09 -27.35 -1.97
N ARG A 256 -10.06 -28.00 -2.62
CA ARG A 256 -10.74 -29.20 -2.11
C ARG A 256 -9.78 -30.39 -1.99
N LEU A 257 -8.92 -30.61 -2.98
CA LEU A 257 -7.90 -31.65 -2.96
C LEU A 257 -6.89 -31.40 -1.83
N LYS A 258 -6.44 -30.17 -1.66
CA LYS A 258 -5.53 -29.77 -0.57
C LYS A 258 -6.17 -29.94 0.81
N GLU A 259 -7.45 -29.62 0.97
CA GLU A 259 -8.17 -29.85 2.23
C GLU A 259 -8.36 -31.34 2.51
N LYS A 260 -8.70 -32.13 1.48
CA LYS A 260 -8.80 -33.59 1.58
C LYS A 260 -7.45 -34.21 1.96
N GLU A 261 -6.36 -33.76 1.35
CA GLU A 261 -5.00 -34.19 1.67
C GLU A 261 -4.63 -33.84 3.11
N LYS A 262 -4.86 -32.59 3.55
CA LYS A 262 -4.65 -32.18 4.96
C LYS A 262 -5.50 -33.00 5.93
N LYS A 263 -6.75 -33.31 5.58
CA LYS A 263 -7.63 -34.15 6.39
C LYS A 263 -7.08 -35.58 6.48
N ILE A 264 -6.67 -36.17 5.36
CA ILE A 264 -6.03 -37.49 5.31
C ILE A 264 -4.72 -37.47 6.09
N GLU A 265 -3.89 -36.44 5.99
CA GLU A 265 -2.66 -36.31 6.78
C GLU A 265 -2.94 -36.19 8.28
N ARG A 266 -3.94 -35.40 8.69
CA ARG A 266 -4.35 -35.30 10.10
C ARG A 266 -4.83 -36.65 10.61
N VAL A 267 -5.67 -37.33 9.85
CA VAL A 267 -6.13 -38.68 10.19
C VAL A 267 -4.95 -39.65 10.24
N ARG A 268 -4.03 -39.65 9.27
CA ARG A 268 -2.81 -40.48 9.31
C ARG A 268 -1.90 -40.17 10.50
N LYS A 269 -1.79 -38.90 10.91
CA LYS A 269 -0.94 -38.47 12.03
C LYS A 269 -1.52 -38.79 13.41
N TYR A 270 -2.85 -38.85 13.53
CA TYR A 270 -3.53 -38.98 14.83
C TYR A 270 -4.42 -40.22 14.96
N ALA A 271 -4.69 -40.93 13.88
CA ALA A 271 -5.43 -42.19 13.83
C ALA A 271 -4.47 -43.35 13.49
N GLU A 272 -3.35 -43.44 14.20
CA GLU A 272 -2.69 -44.73 14.34
C GLU A 272 -3.63 -45.68 15.11
N ALA A 273 -3.64 -46.96 14.74
CA ALA A 273 -4.50 -47.97 15.37
C ALA A 273 -4.17 -48.26 16.86
N ARG A 274 -3.24 -47.50 17.47
CA ARG A 274 -2.76 -47.69 18.85
C ARG A 274 -2.57 -46.33 19.54
N HIS A 275 -2.75 -46.30 20.85
CA HIS A 275 -2.73 -45.08 21.66
C HIS A 275 -1.35 -44.37 21.62
N SER A 276 -1.33 -43.06 21.88
CA SER A 276 -0.12 -42.21 21.84
C SER A 276 1.06 -42.68 22.69
N HIS A 277 0.80 -43.50 23.72
CA HIS A 277 1.82 -44.14 24.58
C HIS A 277 2.44 -45.44 24.01
N PHE A 278 1.99 -45.93 22.85
CA PHE A 278 2.49 -47.17 22.23
C PHE A 278 3.59 -46.87 21.18
N GLY A 279 4.47 -45.90 21.46
CA GLY A 279 5.63 -45.62 20.62
C GLY A 279 6.83 -46.43 21.09
N GLY A 280 7.39 -47.29 20.23
CA GLY A 280 8.66 -47.96 20.55
C GLY A 280 9.78 -46.95 20.79
N THR A 281 10.67 -47.24 21.74
CA THR A 281 11.86 -46.44 21.99
C THR A 281 13.01 -46.97 21.14
N TYR A 282 13.49 -46.16 20.21
CA TYR A 282 14.60 -46.46 19.32
C TYR A 282 15.84 -45.68 19.77
N VAL A 283 17.02 -46.24 19.51
CA VAL A 283 18.30 -45.58 19.76
C VAL A 283 18.94 -45.22 18.42
N VAL A 284 19.31 -43.96 18.24
CA VAL A 284 20.05 -43.51 17.06
C VAL A 284 21.53 -43.81 17.28
N GLN A 285 22.02 -44.83 16.58
CA GLN A 285 23.44 -45.18 16.62
C GLN A 285 24.30 -44.01 16.13
N ASN A 286 25.47 -43.83 16.75
CA ASN A 286 26.45 -42.79 16.42
C ASN A 286 26.00 -41.34 16.61
N MET A 287 24.92 -41.11 17.36
CA MET A 287 24.52 -39.78 17.82
C MET A 287 24.37 -39.75 19.34
N LYS A 288 25.11 -38.85 19.99
CA LYS A 288 24.97 -38.59 21.42
C LYS A 288 23.82 -37.61 21.68
N ALA A 289 23.09 -37.86 22.76
CA ALA A 289 22.14 -36.91 23.35
C ALA A 289 22.90 -35.80 24.10
N ILE A 290 22.21 -35.13 25.04
CA ILE A 290 22.88 -34.24 26.00
C ILE A 290 23.71 -35.13 26.95
N GLY A 291 25.04 -35.01 26.89
CA GLY A 291 25.98 -35.83 27.67
C GLY A 291 26.58 -37.00 26.88
N GLU A 292 26.84 -38.13 27.56
CA GLU A 292 27.48 -39.33 26.96
C GLU A 292 26.50 -40.38 26.43
N ASN A 293 25.21 -40.24 26.75
CA ASN A 293 24.18 -41.21 26.38
C ASN A 293 23.83 -41.13 24.90
N GLN A 294 23.42 -42.26 24.32
CA GLN A 294 22.93 -42.31 22.93
C GLN A 294 21.56 -41.64 22.80
N LEU A 295 21.28 -41.05 21.64
CA LEU A 295 20.04 -40.32 21.39
C LEU A 295 18.84 -41.28 21.27
N LEU A 296 17.83 -41.04 22.11
CA LEU A 296 16.55 -41.77 22.08
C LEU A 296 15.57 -41.10 21.11
N CYS A 297 14.80 -41.93 20.40
CA CYS A 297 13.78 -41.51 19.44
C CYS A 297 12.51 -42.37 19.61
N HIS A 298 11.34 -41.75 19.50
CA HIS A 298 10.05 -42.44 19.67
C HIS A 298 9.34 -42.74 18.35
N LYS A 299 10.04 -42.58 17.22
CA LYS A 299 9.55 -42.87 15.87
C LYS A 299 10.66 -43.55 15.06
N PRO A 300 10.35 -44.60 14.28
CA PRO A 300 11.33 -45.21 13.40
C PRO A 300 11.60 -44.29 12.20
N TYR A 301 12.84 -43.81 12.07
CA TYR A 301 13.26 -43.01 10.93
C TYR A 301 13.84 -43.91 9.84
N GLN A 302 13.25 -43.90 8.64
CA GLN A 302 13.79 -44.66 7.49
C GLN A 302 15.10 -44.04 6.94
N LYS A 303 15.33 -42.75 7.16
CA LYS A 303 16.53 -42.00 6.74
C LYS A 303 16.94 -41.02 7.84
N ILE A 304 18.25 -40.85 8.07
CA ILE A 304 18.80 -39.90 9.06
C ILE A 304 18.38 -38.45 8.73
N GLU A 305 18.18 -38.12 7.46
CA GLU A 305 17.71 -36.81 7.00
C GLU A 305 16.31 -36.45 7.53
N ALA A 306 15.51 -37.45 7.90
CA ALA A 306 14.19 -37.25 8.52
C ALA A 306 14.28 -36.92 10.03
N LEU A 307 15.45 -37.09 10.64
CA LEU A 307 15.74 -36.72 12.03
C LEU A 307 15.92 -35.20 12.13
N ASN A 308 14.81 -34.47 12.14
CA ASN A 308 14.81 -33.01 12.20
C ASN A 308 14.38 -32.49 13.57
N PHE A 309 15.36 -32.13 14.39
CA PHE A 309 15.16 -31.53 15.72
C PHE A 309 14.51 -30.14 15.70
N GLY A 310 14.28 -29.56 14.52
CA GLY A 310 13.64 -28.27 14.32
C GLY A 310 12.14 -28.32 14.08
N GLN A 311 11.55 -29.50 13.83
CA GLN A 311 10.12 -29.62 13.52
C GLN A 311 9.22 -29.23 14.70
N ASP A 312 9.61 -29.63 15.91
CA ASP A 312 8.85 -29.34 17.14
C ASP A 312 9.38 -28.11 17.91
N LYS A 313 10.42 -27.45 17.39
CA LYS A 313 10.89 -26.18 17.98
C LYS A 313 9.79 -25.14 17.81
N LYS A 314 9.29 -24.61 18.93
CA LYS A 314 8.40 -23.42 18.92
C LYS A 314 9.08 -22.33 18.10
N LYS A 315 8.50 -21.99 16.95
CA LYS A 315 9.00 -20.88 16.12
C LYS A 315 8.99 -19.61 16.96
N VAL A 316 10.17 -19.05 17.23
CA VAL A 316 10.28 -17.77 17.94
C VAL A 316 9.64 -16.69 17.06
N SER A 317 8.67 -15.96 17.61
CA SER A 317 7.99 -14.88 16.90
C SER A 317 9.01 -13.85 16.40
N LYS A 318 8.96 -13.52 15.10
CA LYS A 318 9.79 -12.44 14.55
C LYS A 318 9.50 -11.14 15.33
N PRO A 319 10.53 -10.43 15.82
CA PRO A 319 10.39 -9.12 16.46
C PRO A 319 9.57 -8.17 15.57
N LYS A 320 8.71 -7.33 16.16
CA LYS A 320 7.77 -6.46 15.42
C LYS A 320 8.47 -5.60 14.35
N ASN A 321 9.65 -5.10 14.65
CA ASN A 321 10.49 -4.28 13.75
C ASN A 321 11.16 -5.03 12.59
N LYS A 322 11.13 -6.38 12.60
CA LYS A 322 11.68 -7.23 11.53
C LYS A 322 10.61 -7.97 10.75
N ARG A 323 9.34 -7.66 11.01
CA ARG A 323 8.22 -8.18 10.22
C ARG A 323 8.12 -7.34 8.95
N PRO A 324 7.94 -7.95 7.77
CA PRO A 324 7.59 -7.18 6.58
C PRO A 324 6.32 -6.38 6.88
N MET A 325 6.21 -5.17 6.34
CA MET A 325 4.94 -4.48 6.27
C MET A 325 3.97 -5.39 5.52
N TRP A 326 2.93 -5.80 6.21
CA TRP A 326 1.91 -6.70 5.71
C TRP A 326 0.64 -5.87 5.62
N ASP A 327 0.05 -5.74 4.43
CA ASP A 327 -1.33 -5.24 4.32
C ASP A 327 -2.24 -6.36 4.87
N PRO A 328 -2.94 -6.15 6.00
CA PRO A 328 -3.82 -7.16 6.56
C PRO A 328 -4.98 -7.52 5.63
N ARG A 329 -5.32 -6.63 4.69
CA ARG A 329 -6.41 -6.79 3.74
C ARG A 329 -5.91 -7.64 2.58
N GLY A 330 -6.33 -8.90 2.56
CA GLY A 330 -6.15 -9.75 1.39
C GLY A 330 -6.88 -9.17 0.18
N GLU A 331 -6.38 -9.46 -1.02
CA GLU A 331 -7.10 -9.17 -2.26
C GLU A 331 -8.39 -10.00 -2.25
N ARG A 332 -9.52 -9.33 -2.10
CA ARG A 332 -10.86 -9.93 -2.10
C ARG A 332 -11.58 -9.48 -3.37
N THR A 333 -12.33 -10.38 -3.97
CA THR A 333 -13.19 -10.05 -5.11
C THR A 333 -14.59 -9.68 -4.65
N SER A 334 -15.07 -8.50 -5.09
CA SER A 334 -16.43 -8.03 -4.82
C SER A 334 -17.46 -8.71 -5.72
N ALA A 335 -18.73 -8.66 -5.33
CA ALA A 335 -19.84 -9.16 -6.15
C ALA A 335 -19.79 -8.60 -7.58
N LEU A 336 -20.13 -9.43 -8.58
CA LEU A 336 -20.00 -9.06 -10.00
C LEU A 336 -20.77 -7.79 -10.36
N SER A 337 -21.97 -7.61 -9.82
CA SER A 337 -22.78 -6.40 -10.04
C SER A 337 -22.04 -5.13 -9.63
N VAL A 338 -21.41 -5.14 -8.45
CA VAL A 338 -20.62 -4.00 -7.94
C VAL A 338 -19.37 -3.80 -8.78
N ARG A 339 -18.69 -4.87 -9.20
CA ARG A 339 -17.54 -4.75 -10.13
C ARG A 339 -17.93 -4.11 -11.46
N LEU A 340 -19.10 -4.44 -12.01
CA LEU A 340 -19.57 -3.84 -13.25
C LEU A 340 -19.86 -2.34 -13.07
N ILE A 341 -20.56 -1.97 -11.99
CA ILE A 341 -20.82 -0.56 -11.61
C ILE A 341 -19.51 0.22 -11.49
N LEU A 342 -18.56 -0.29 -10.70
CA LEU A 342 -17.28 0.38 -10.48
C LEU A 342 -16.42 0.43 -11.75
N LYS A 343 -16.51 -0.57 -12.62
CA LYS A 343 -15.83 -0.56 -13.92
C LYS A 343 -16.41 0.54 -14.81
N GLU A 344 -17.72 0.63 -14.93
CA GLU A 344 -18.42 1.65 -15.72
C GLU A 344 -18.06 3.06 -15.21
N PHE A 345 -18.14 3.26 -13.89
CA PHE A 345 -17.68 4.48 -13.24
C PHE A 345 -16.22 4.83 -13.59
N CYS A 346 -15.29 3.87 -13.49
CA CYS A 346 -13.88 4.11 -13.82
C CYS A 346 -13.70 4.55 -15.28
N ILE A 347 -14.46 3.95 -16.20
CA ILE A 347 -14.42 4.30 -17.62
C ILE A 347 -14.91 5.73 -17.80
N GLU A 348 -16.04 6.09 -17.22
CA GLU A 348 -16.60 7.43 -17.34
C GLU A 348 -15.68 8.49 -16.73
N PHE A 349 -15.19 8.26 -15.52
CA PHE A 349 -14.26 9.17 -14.84
C PHE A 349 -12.97 9.40 -15.65
N LEU A 350 -12.38 8.34 -16.21
CA LEU A 350 -11.20 8.46 -17.08
C LEU A 350 -11.46 9.27 -18.35
N ASN A 351 -12.65 9.13 -18.94
CA ASN A 351 -13.05 9.88 -20.12
C ASN A 351 -13.32 11.35 -19.81
N ALA A 352 -14.02 11.63 -18.72
CA ALA A 352 -14.67 12.91 -18.51
C ALA A 352 -14.00 13.82 -17.46
N ALA A 353 -13.23 13.29 -16.51
CA ALA A 353 -12.82 14.05 -15.32
C ALA A 353 -11.35 13.84 -14.88
N TYR A 354 -10.77 12.67 -15.13
CA TYR A 354 -9.46 12.31 -14.57
C TYR A 354 -8.36 13.35 -14.82
N ASN A 355 -8.14 13.74 -16.07
CA ASN A 355 -7.06 14.69 -16.40
C ASN A 355 -7.25 16.06 -15.73
N PRO A 356 -8.40 16.75 -15.82
CA PRO A 356 -8.66 18.00 -15.09
C PRO A 356 -8.49 17.87 -13.57
N VAL A 357 -9.09 16.85 -12.96
CA VAL A 357 -9.06 16.64 -11.50
C VAL A 357 -7.62 16.41 -11.01
N MET A 358 -6.88 15.53 -11.68
CA MET A 358 -5.49 15.23 -11.30
C MET A 358 -4.57 16.45 -11.50
N LYS A 359 -4.79 17.24 -12.57
CA LYS A 359 -4.06 18.49 -12.78
C LYS A 359 -4.30 19.49 -11.64
N TYR A 360 -5.56 19.65 -11.24
CA TYR A 360 -5.91 20.55 -10.13
C TYR A 360 -5.34 20.04 -8.80
N ALA A 361 -5.55 18.76 -8.48
CA ALA A 361 -5.04 18.16 -7.25
C ALA A 361 -3.52 18.32 -7.14
N LYS A 362 -2.79 18.08 -8.24
CA LYS A 362 -1.35 18.37 -8.32
C LYS A 362 -1.03 19.83 -8.03
N SER A 363 -1.78 20.77 -8.60
CA SER A 363 -1.53 22.20 -8.37
C SER A 363 -1.72 22.59 -6.91
N CYS A 364 -2.71 22.03 -6.21
CA CYS A 364 -2.90 22.24 -4.77
C CYS A 364 -1.73 21.68 -3.95
N ILE A 365 -1.25 20.47 -4.29
CA ILE A 365 -0.12 19.83 -3.62
C ILE A 365 1.20 20.60 -3.83
N VAL A 366 1.45 21.08 -5.06
CA VAL A 366 2.70 21.78 -5.41
C VAL A 366 2.74 23.19 -4.82
N SER A 367 1.62 23.92 -4.87
CA SER A 367 1.52 25.29 -4.35
C SER A 367 1.63 25.36 -2.83
N GLY A 368 1.64 24.22 -2.12
CA GLY A 368 1.70 24.17 -0.65
C GLY A 368 0.48 24.79 0.03
N ALA A 369 -0.59 25.03 -0.74
CA ALA A 369 -1.85 25.56 -0.25
C ALA A 369 -2.56 24.44 0.52
N GLN A 370 -2.49 24.50 1.85
CA GLN A 370 -3.26 23.66 2.79
C GLN A 370 -3.21 22.14 2.57
N THR A 371 -2.12 21.59 2.05
CA THR A 371 -2.13 20.17 1.67
C THR A 371 -2.03 19.27 2.90
N ASN A 372 -3.15 18.63 3.24
CA ASN A 372 -3.18 17.59 4.27
C ASN A 372 -2.44 16.33 3.76
N GLN A 373 -1.81 15.59 4.67
CA GLN A 373 -1.12 14.34 4.32
C GLN A 373 -2.07 13.31 3.67
N SER A 374 -3.36 13.36 4.02
CA SER A 374 -4.44 12.56 3.43
C SER A 374 -4.65 12.85 1.95
N GLU A 375 -4.70 14.12 1.54
CA GLU A 375 -4.93 14.55 0.16
C GLU A 375 -3.81 14.09 -0.77
N THR A 376 -2.57 14.18 -0.31
CA THR A 376 -1.42 13.70 -1.09
C THR A 376 -1.42 12.17 -1.20
N THR A 377 -1.83 11.48 -0.13
CA THR A 377 -1.99 10.01 -0.14
C THR A 377 -3.07 9.59 -1.12
N CYS A 378 -4.20 10.31 -1.14
CA CYS A 378 -5.30 10.10 -2.07
C CYS A 378 -4.87 10.32 -3.53
N TYR A 379 -4.16 11.41 -3.82
CA TYR A 379 -3.62 11.69 -5.15
C TYR A 379 -2.72 10.56 -5.65
N LEU A 380 -1.77 10.10 -4.83
CA LEU A 380 -0.87 8.99 -5.21
C LEU A 380 -1.62 7.67 -5.38
N TRP A 381 -2.61 7.40 -4.52
CA TRP A 381 -3.44 6.22 -4.62
C TRP A 381 -4.23 6.22 -5.94
N ALA A 382 -4.90 7.34 -6.26
CA ALA A 382 -5.71 7.49 -7.47
C ALA A 382 -4.84 7.36 -8.72
N LEU A 383 -3.66 8.00 -8.71
CA LEU A 383 -2.67 7.87 -9.77
C LEU A 383 -2.29 6.41 -10.01
N ARG A 384 -1.90 5.67 -8.97
CA ARG A 384 -1.56 4.24 -9.09
C ARG A 384 -2.74 3.45 -9.67
N PHE A 385 -3.92 3.62 -9.08
CA PHE A 385 -5.10 2.82 -9.41
C PHE A 385 -5.55 3.04 -10.87
N PHE A 386 -5.80 4.29 -11.27
CA PHE A 386 -6.34 4.61 -12.58
C PHE A 386 -5.35 4.35 -13.72
N MET A 387 -4.05 4.50 -13.45
CA MET A 387 -3.03 4.07 -14.40
C MET A 387 -3.04 2.57 -14.64
N GLU A 388 -3.08 1.79 -13.56
CA GLU A 388 -3.14 0.33 -13.65
C GLU A 388 -4.42 -0.11 -14.34
N PHE A 389 -5.55 0.48 -13.99
CA PHE A 389 -6.84 0.23 -14.63
C PHE A 389 -6.79 0.53 -16.14
N ASN A 390 -6.32 1.71 -16.54
CA ASN A 390 -6.23 2.08 -17.94
C ASN A 390 -5.33 1.11 -18.72
N ARG A 391 -4.22 0.66 -18.12
CA ARG A 391 -3.31 -0.32 -18.70
C ARG A 391 -3.97 -1.67 -18.98
N HIS A 392 -4.91 -2.09 -18.15
CA HIS A 392 -5.60 -3.37 -18.33
C HIS A 392 -6.91 -3.28 -19.13
N TYR A 393 -7.53 -2.10 -19.23
CA TYR A 393 -8.80 -1.92 -19.95
C TYR A 393 -8.62 -1.72 -21.47
N LYS A 394 -7.93 -0.65 -21.89
CA LYS A 394 -7.71 -0.31 -23.32
C LYS A 394 -6.35 0.32 -23.63
N PHE A 395 -5.61 0.74 -22.61
CA PHE A 395 -4.30 1.40 -22.71
C PHE A 395 -4.29 2.58 -23.70
N GLU A 396 -5.21 3.53 -23.52
CA GLU A 396 -5.24 4.73 -24.34
C GLU A 396 -4.53 5.88 -23.60
N VAL A 397 -3.49 6.44 -24.22
CA VAL A 397 -2.63 7.48 -23.61
C VAL A 397 -3.42 8.76 -23.30
N LYS A 398 -4.47 9.08 -24.07
CA LYS A 398 -5.30 10.28 -23.85
C LYS A 398 -5.94 10.31 -22.46
N TYR A 399 -6.28 9.15 -21.87
CA TYR A 399 -6.91 9.08 -20.56
C TYR A 399 -5.96 9.39 -19.41
N VAL A 400 -4.65 9.35 -19.64
CA VAL A 400 -3.63 9.56 -18.61
C VAL A 400 -2.53 10.52 -19.06
N ARG A 401 -2.82 11.37 -20.06
CA ARG A 401 -1.83 12.31 -20.62
C ARG A 401 -1.23 13.22 -19.56
N GLN A 402 -2.07 13.66 -18.61
CA GLN A 402 -1.63 14.49 -17.50
C GLN A 402 -0.54 13.78 -16.66
N TYR A 403 -0.64 12.46 -16.49
CA TYR A 403 0.37 11.69 -15.76
C TYR A 403 1.74 11.65 -16.45
N LEU A 404 1.82 11.50 -17.78
CA LEU A 404 3.13 11.46 -18.45
C LEU A 404 3.90 12.78 -18.30
N ILE A 405 3.16 13.89 -18.21
CA ILE A 405 3.70 15.21 -17.91
C ILE A 405 4.05 15.31 -16.41
N ASP A 406 3.25 14.67 -15.56
CA ASP A 406 3.38 14.74 -14.11
C ASP A 406 4.30 13.68 -13.50
N LEU A 407 4.85 12.75 -14.28
CA LEU A 407 5.71 11.67 -13.78
C LEU A 407 6.89 12.23 -13.01
N THR A 408 7.56 13.24 -13.56
CA THR A 408 8.73 13.88 -12.94
C THR A 408 8.34 14.62 -11.66
N THR A 409 7.22 15.34 -11.67
CA THR A 409 6.73 16.05 -10.48
C THR A 409 6.22 15.07 -9.41
N THR A 410 5.56 13.99 -9.81
CA THR A 410 5.07 12.93 -8.92
C THR A 410 6.25 12.20 -8.28
N ALA A 411 7.28 11.87 -9.06
CA ALA A 411 8.51 11.31 -8.54
C ALA A 411 9.17 12.26 -7.53
N HIS A 412 9.24 13.56 -7.84
CA HIS A 412 9.76 14.56 -6.91
C HIS A 412 8.91 14.65 -5.61
N ILE A 413 7.58 14.73 -5.70
CA ILE A 413 6.67 14.77 -4.55
C ILE A 413 6.83 13.49 -3.71
N PHE A 414 6.85 12.32 -4.35
CA PHE A 414 7.03 11.03 -3.70
C PHE A 414 8.38 10.97 -2.97
N LEU A 415 9.47 11.35 -3.63
CA LEU A 415 10.81 11.39 -3.03
C LEU A 415 10.89 12.38 -1.86
N LYS A 416 10.25 13.55 -1.97
CA LYS A 416 10.16 14.54 -0.88
C LYS A 416 9.39 13.97 0.32
N MET A 417 8.27 13.30 0.08
CA MET A 417 7.51 12.63 1.14
C MET A 417 8.27 11.47 1.76
N LEU A 418 8.94 10.64 0.95
CA LEU A 418 9.77 9.55 1.41
C LEU A 418 10.93 10.07 2.25
N SER A 419 11.58 11.15 1.81
CA SER A 419 12.64 11.83 2.56
C SER A 419 12.12 12.36 3.91
N ASN A 420 10.96 13.02 3.94
CA ASN A 420 10.33 13.48 5.17
C ASN A 420 9.97 12.32 6.11
N TYR A 421 9.44 11.22 5.57
CA TYR A 421 9.10 10.02 6.33
C TYR A 421 10.35 9.37 6.94
N CYS A 422 11.40 9.19 6.13
CA CYS A 422 12.69 8.66 6.56
C CYS A 422 13.40 9.59 7.57
N GLY A 423 13.28 10.90 7.40
CA GLY A 423 13.87 11.91 8.28
C GLY A 423 13.20 11.98 9.65
N ARG A 424 11.86 11.86 9.71
CA ARG A 424 11.08 11.86 10.96
C ARG A 424 11.21 10.53 11.74
N ASN A 425 11.30 9.40 11.04
CA ASN A 425 11.40 8.07 11.66
C ASN A 425 12.71 7.36 11.26
N LYS A 426 13.84 7.76 11.86
CA LYS A 426 15.18 7.15 11.66
C LYS A 426 15.26 5.62 11.94
N ARG A 427 14.18 4.98 12.40
CA ARG A 427 14.11 3.57 12.82
C ARG A 427 13.10 2.70 12.05
N SER A 428 12.28 3.23 11.14
CA SER A 428 11.21 2.45 10.47
C SER A 428 11.62 1.85 9.12
N VAL A 429 12.57 2.45 8.41
CA VAL A 429 13.03 1.99 7.10
C VAL A 429 14.45 1.45 7.24
N ILE A 430 14.57 0.12 7.26
CA ILE A 430 15.87 -0.56 7.21
C ILE A 430 15.99 -1.12 5.80
N VAL A 431 16.93 -0.59 5.00
CA VAL A 431 17.29 -1.21 3.72
C VAL A 431 17.76 -2.62 4.05
N GLN A 432 17.06 -3.62 3.52
CA GLN A 432 17.44 -5.00 3.66
C GLN A 432 18.75 -5.18 2.88
N LYS A 433 19.91 -5.05 3.56
CA LYS A 433 21.18 -5.50 2.99
C LYS A 433 21.01 -6.99 2.74
N VAL A 434 20.78 -7.36 1.49
CA VAL A 434 20.87 -8.75 1.05
C VAL A 434 22.30 -9.16 1.37
N LYS A 435 22.49 -9.88 2.49
CA LYS A 435 23.79 -10.47 2.78
C LYS A 435 24.09 -11.37 1.59
N PRO A 436 25.23 -11.20 0.87
CA PRO A 436 25.63 -12.17 -0.12
C PRO A 436 25.65 -13.51 0.61
N THR A 437 24.82 -14.44 0.15
CA THR A 437 24.82 -15.81 0.64
C THR A 437 26.23 -16.33 0.38
N ARG A 438 27.05 -16.45 1.43
CA ARG A 438 28.27 -17.23 1.38
C ARG A 438 27.86 -18.63 0.94
N HIS A 439 28.08 -18.93 -0.33
CA HIS A 439 27.98 -20.29 -0.83
C HIS A 439 28.92 -21.13 0.02
N LYS A 440 28.36 -21.97 0.87
CA LYS A 440 29.12 -23.08 1.44
C LYS A 440 29.64 -23.88 0.25
N ARG A 441 30.97 -23.93 0.09
CA ARG A 441 31.64 -24.87 -0.80
C ARG A 441 31.14 -26.26 -0.45
N THR A 442 30.22 -26.76 -1.28
CA THR A 442 29.79 -28.15 -1.26
C THR A 442 30.52 -28.83 -2.42
N ASN A 443 31.14 -29.94 -2.07
CA ASN A 443 31.99 -30.73 -2.94
C ASN A 443 31.31 -31.06 -4.28
N LYS A 444 32.11 -30.95 -5.34
CA LYS A 444 31.97 -31.50 -6.69
C LYS A 444 30.76 -32.42 -6.88
N LYS A 445 29.82 -32.00 -7.74
CA LYS A 445 29.12 -32.91 -8.64
C LYS A 445 28.69 -32.19 -9.93
N LYS A 446 29.24 -32.74 -11.03
CA LYS A 446 29.03 -32.55 -12.47
C LYS A 446 27.93 -31.56 -12.88
N ALA A 447 28.35 -30.45 -13.48
CA ALA A 447 27.48 -29.58 -14.27
C ALA A 447 27.29 -30.16 -15.68
N VAL A 448 26.02 -30.23 -16.07
CA VAL A 448 25.54 -30.50 -17.42
C VAL A 448 25.94 -29.32 -18.32
N GLN A 449 26.44 -29.62 -19.52
CA GLN A 449 26.79 -28.64 -20.54
C GLN A 449 25.54 -27.87 -20.99
N LYS A 450 25.60 -26.54 -20.88
CA LYS A 450 24.81 -25.63 -21.72
C LYS A 450 25.79 -24.99 -22.69
N GLU A 451 25.52 -25.14 -23.98
CA GLU A 451 26.26 -24.52 -25.07
C GLU A 451 26.19 -22.98 -24.94
N GLN A 452 27.36 -22.34 -25.00
CA GLN A 452 27.52 -20.90 -25.22
C GLN A 452 28.50 -20.70 -26.39
N PRO A 453 28.31 -19.64 -27.20
CA PRO A 453 29.14 -19.35 -28.38
C PRO A 453 30.59 -18.98 -27.99
N PRO A 454 31.56 -19.07 -28.92
CA PRO A 454 32.98 -19.03 -28.58
C PRO A 454 33.40 -17.67 -28.01
N VAL A 455 34.13 -17.71 -26.90
CA VAL A 455 34.75 -16.55 -26.25
C VAL A 455 35.94 -16.10 -27.11
N ARG A 456 35.94 -14.85 -27.58
CA ARG A 456 37.13 -14.21 -28.18
C ARG A 456 38.26 -14.21 -27.16
N SER A 457 39.46 -14.63 -27.55
CA SER A 457 40.60 -14.69 -26.62
C SER A 457 40.96 -13.28 -26.10
N LEU A 458 41.51 -13.19 -24.90
CA LEU A 458 41.95 -11.92 -24.33
C LEU A 458 43.08 -11.30 -25.18
N GLU A 459 43.84 -12.13 -25.89
CA GLU A 459 44.85 -11.76 -26.87
C GLU A 459 44.26 -11.00 -28.05
N GLU A 460 43.15 -11.46 -28.66
CA GLU A 460 42.48 -10.73 -29.74
C GLU A 460 41.98 -9.35 -29.29
N ARG A 461 41.49 -9.25 -28.05
CA ARG A 461 41.03 -7.97 -27.48
C ARG A 461 42.19 -7.02 -27.19
N TRP A 462 43.35 -7.54 -26.81
CA TRP A 462 44.55 -6.74 -26.61
C TRP A 462 45.09 -6.23 -27.95
N ASP A 463 45.11 -7.05 -28.99
CA ASP A 463 45.60 -6.65 -30.32
C ASP A 463 44.82 -5.43 -30.86
N GLU A 464 43.48 -5.43 -30.73
CA GLU A 464 42.64 -4.27 -31.09
C GLU A 464 42.96 -3.01 -30.27
N VAL A 465 43.14 -3.16 -28.96
CA VAL A 465 43.40 -2.05 -28.04
C VAL A 465 44.82 -1.50 -28.20
N SER A 466 45.79 -2.37 -28.44
CA SER A 466 47.22 -2.07 -28.50
C SER A 466 47.57 -1.08 -29.61
N SER A 467 46.96 -1.24 -30.79
CA SER A 467 47.19 -0.35 -31.94
C SER A 467 46.64 1.05 -31.68
N GLN A 468 45.49 1.15 -31.01
CA GLN A 468 44.87 2.43 -30.66
C GLN A 468 45.59 3.09 -29.48
N LEU A 469 46.05 2.31 -28.51
CA LEU A 469 46.74 2.79 -27.32
C LEU A 469 48.05 3.51 -27.69
N SER A 470 48.82 2.97 -28.65
CA SER A 470 50.05 3.61 -29.10
C SER A 470 49.83 4.96 -29.78
N ILE A 471 48.67 5.16 -30.44
CA ILE A 471 48.30 6.45 -31.08
C ILE A 471 47.91 7.46 -30.01
N VAL A 472 47.04 7.07 -29.07
CA VAL A 472 46.57 7.94 -27.98
C VAL A 472 47.71 8.40 -27.08
N MET A 473 48.74 7.56 -26.88
CA MET A 473 49.93 7.94 -26.09
C MET A 473 50.82 9.00 -26.76
N GLN A 474 50.78 9.14 -28.09
CA GLN A 474 51.60 10.11 -28.84
C GLN A 474 50.84 11.41 -29.17
N GLU A 475 49.53 11.33 -29.46
CA GLU A 475 48.75 12.46 -30.00
C GLU A 475 47.48 12.80 -29.18
N GLY A 476 47.17 12.04 -28.13
CA GLY A 476 45.94 12.20 -27.34
C GLY A 476 46.01 13.32 -26.31
N THR A 477 44.87 14.01 -26.09
CA THR A 477 44.71 14.95 -24.97
C THR A 477 44.35 14.16 -23.72
N ILE A 478 45.28 14.07 -22.76
CA ILE A 478 45.12 13.19 -21.59
C ILE A 478 44.46 13.95 -20.43
N PRO A 479 43.31 13.50 -19.92
CA PRO A 479 42.62 14.15 -18.81
C PRO A 479 43.37 13.92 -17.48
N GLN A 480 43.34 14.92 -16.60
CA GLN A 480 43.83 14.79 -15.23
C GLN A 480 42.77 14.08 -14.37
N VAL A 481 43.12 12.93 -13.78
CA VAL A 481 42.19 12.06 -13.03
C VAL A 481 42.72 11.86 -11.61
N ILE A 482 41.83 11.65 -10.63
CA ILE A 482 42.20 11.32 -9.26
C ILE A 482 42.15 9.78 -9.07
N PRO A 483 43.26 9.13 -8.65
CA PRO A 483 43.37 7.68 -8.68
C PRO A 483 42.83 6.98 -7.41
N PHE A 484 42.59 7.71 -6.32
CA PHE A 484 42.04 7.21 -5.06
C PHE A 484 40.81 8.03 -4.62
N ASP A 485 40.02 7.50 -3.69
CA ASP A 485 38.87 8.19 -3.10
C ASP A 485 39.19 8.63 -1.66
N ALA A 486 39.34 9.94 -1.47
CA ALA A 486 39.65 10.55 -0.18
C ALA A 486 38.46 10.55 0.81
N THR A 487 37.27 10.15 0.37
CA THR A 487 36.06 10.07 1.23
C THR A 487 35.87 8.71 1.88
N LEU A 488 36.70 7.72 1.53
CA LEU A 488 36.70 6.40 2.15
C LEU A 488 37.60 6.36 3.38
N ASP A 489 37.17 5.68 4.45
CA ASP A 489 37.96 5.42 5.66
C ASP A 489 39.12 4.40 5.43
N VAL A 490 39.51 4.17 4.17
CA VAL A 490 40.56 3.22 3.76
C VAL A 490 41.84 4.00 3.45
N PRO A 491 42.99 3.64 4.05
CA PRO A 491 44.26 4.28 3.76
C PRO A 491 44.55 4.33 2.26
N ILE A 492 45.16 5.42 1.78
CA ILE A 492 45.44 5.63 0.35
C ILE A 492 46.24 4.46 -0.24
N ASP A 493 47.20 3.93 0.51
CA ASP A 493 48.04 2.80 0.07
C ASP A 493 47.24 1.50 -0.15
N ASP A 494 46.14 1.31 0.57
CA ASP A 494 45.27 0.12 0.45
C ASP A 494 44.31 0.22 -0.75
N GLN A 495 44.13 1.41 -1.33
CA GLN A 495 43.27 1.64 -2.50
C GLN A 495 43.95 1.33 -3.85
N LYS A 496 45.23 0.93 -3.82
CA LYS A 496 46.04 0.64 -5.02
C LYS A 496 45.42 -0.43 -5.94
N VAL A 497 44.91 -1.52 -5.35
CA VAL A 497 44.32 -2.64 -6.11
C VAL A 497 43.05 -2.20 -6.85
N ASP A 498 42.29 -1.29 -6.26
CA ASP A 498 41.08 -0.75 -6.87
C ASP A 498 41.41 0.24 -8.00
N ALA A 499 42.50 1.00 -7.88
CA ALA A 499 43.04 1.79 -8.98
C ALA A 499 43.45 0.90 -10.18
N MET A 500 44.15 -0.22 -9.94
CA MET A 500 44.51 -1.17 -11.01
C MET A 500 43.27 -1.78 -11.69
N LYS A 501 42.25 -2.16 -10.92
CA LYS A 501 40.97 -2.66 -11.48
C LYS A 501 40.26 -1.62 -12.34
N ARG A 502 40.28 -0.34 -11.93
CA ARG A 502 39.71 0.77 -12.71
C ARG A 502 40.46 0.97 -14.03
N VAL A 503 41.80 0.94 -14.01
CA VAL A 503 42.62 1.00 -15.24
C VAL A 503 42.30 -0.19 -16.16
N GLN A 504 42.25 -1.42 -15.63
CA GLN A 504 41.91 -2.62 -16.40
C GLN A 504 40.51 -2.53 -17.03
N LYS A 505 39.52 -2.03 -16.28
CA LYS A 505 38.16 -1.86 -16.78
C LYS A 505 38.09 -0.87 -17.93
N LEU A 506 38.78 0.27 -17.80
CA LEU A 506 38.83 1.31 -18.85
C LEU A 506 39.52 0.82 -20.12
N LEU A 507 40.62 0.05 -19.99
CA LEU A 507 41.26 -0.59 -21.14
C LEU A 507 40.33 -1.60 -21.84
N ARG A 508 39.56 -2.37 -21.07
CA ARG A 508 38.61 -3.37 -21.60
C ARG A 508 37.33 -2.73 -22.20
N SER A 509 36.98 -1.51 -21.80
CA SER A 509 35.88 -0.71 -22.37
C SER A 509 36.28 0.18 -23.54
N LYS A 510 37.58 0.20 -23.91
CA LYS A 510 38.17 1.05 -24.96
C LYS A 510 38.24 2.55 -24.63
N ASP A 511 38.16 2.92 -23.35
CA ASP A 511 38.31 4.30 -22.87
C ASP A 511 39.79 4.61 -22.57
N LEU A 512 40.61 4.64 -23.62
CA LEU A 512 42.09 4.62 -23.51
C LEU A 512 42.69 5.91 -22.93
N GLU A 513 42.14 7.07 -23.28
CA GLU A 513 42.60 8.37 -22.76
C GLU A 513 42.45 8.45 -21.24
N GLN A 514 41.32 7.97 -20.71
CA GLN A 514 41.07 7.92 -19.27
C GLN A 514 41.92 6.85 -18.58
N ALA A 515 42.17 5.72 -19.24
CA ALA A 515 43.06 4.69 -18.70
C ALA A 515 44.50 5.21 -18.54
N ILE A 516 45.01 5.96 -19.53
CA ILE A 516 46.33 6.59 -19.50
C ILE A 516 46.37 7.73 -18.47
N GLY A 517 45.34 8.56 -18.40
CA GLY A 517 45.25 9.61 -17.38
C GLY A 517 45.25 9.04 -15.96
N LEU A 518 44.53 7.94 -15.76
CA LEU A 518 44.45 7.27 -14.46
C LEU A 518 45.75 6.56 -14.07
N ILE A 519 46.46 5.91 -15.00
CA ILE A 519 47.74 5.25 -14.69
C ILE A 519 48.84 6.27 -14.36
N ARG A 520 48.87 7.42 -15.05
CA ARG A 520 49.83 8.50 -14.79
C ARG A 520 49.57 9.17 -13.45
N ALA A 521 48.31 9.46 -13.14
CA ALA A 521 47.95 9.99 -11.83
C ALA A 521 48.23 8.99 -10.69
N ALA A 522 47.95 7.69 -10.92
CA ALA A 522 48.28 6.63 -9.96
C ALA A 522 49.79 6.54 -9.70
N ARG A 523 50.62 6.80 -10.72
CA ARG A 523 52.09 6.84 -10.59
C ARG A 523 52.58 7.99 -9.71
N GLU A 524 51.95 9.16 -9.80
CA GLU A 524 52.30 10.30 -8.94
C GLU A 524 51.97 10.03 -7.47
N VAL A 525 50.91 9.26 -7.20
CA VAL A 525 50.47 8.92 -5.84
C VAL A 525 51.23 7.72 -5.26
N TRP A 526 51.58 6.73 -6.09
CA TRP A 526 52.32 5.53 -5.67
C TRP A 526 53.61 5.31 -6.49
N PRO A 527 54.64 6.16 -6.33
CA PRO A 527 55.86 6.12 -7.15
C PRO A 527 56.78 4.93 -6.85
N GLU A 528 56.69 4.32 -5.66
CA GLU A 528 57.54 3.19 -5.23
C GLU A 528 57.03 1.82 -5.73
N ASN A 529 55.96 1.80 -6.54
CA ASN A 529 55.25 0.58 -6.88
C ASN A 529 55.39 0.20 -8.36
N ASP A 530 56.03 -0.94 -8.63
CA ASP A 530 56.34 -1.43 -9.98
C ASP A 530 55.10 -1.67 -10.88
N SER A 531 53.90 -1.68 -10.31
CA SER A 531 52.65 -1.94 -11.05
C SER A 531 52.19 -0.80 -11.96
N PHE A 532 52.63 0.44 -11.71
CA PHE A 532 52.24 1.62 -12.51
C PHE A 532 53.42 2.27 -13.25
N GLY A 533 54.62 1.72 -13.08
CA GLY A 533 55.86 2.22 -13.66
C GLY A 533 56.58 3.27 -12.81
N SER A 534 57.86 3.50 -13.09
CA SER A 534 58.70 4.47 -12.36
C SER A 534 58.46 5.92 -12.81
N ALA A 535 58.84 6.91 -12.00
CA ALA A 535 58.64 8.34 -12.32
C ALA A 535 59.33 8.81 -13.62
N ASN A 536 60.37 8.10 -14.08
CA ASN A 536 61.14 8.42 -15.29
C ASN A 536 60.89 7.39 -16.43
N ILE A 537 59.69 6.82 -16.49
CA ILE A 537 59.35 5.76 -17.45
C ILE A 537 59.35 6.27 -18.90
N THR A 538 59.83 5.44 -19.82
CA THR A 538 59.72 5.69 -21.26
C THR A 538 58.33 5.31 -21.79
N SER A 539 57.91 5.90 -22.91
CA SER A 539 56.60 5.58 -23.51
C SER A 539 56.41 4.09 -23.83
N GLY A 540 57.50 3.36 -24.10
CA GLY A 540 57.47 1.91 -24.34
C GLY A 540 57.25 1.09 -23.05
N GLU A 541 57.81 1.52 -21.93
CA GLU A 541 57.62 0.86 -20.64
C GLU A 541 56.23 1.16 -20.05
N GLU A 542 55.68 2.37 -20.26
CA GLU A 542 54.30 2.72 -19.87
C GLU A 542 53.28 1.84 -20.61
N PHE A 543 53.55 1.54 -21.88
CA PHE A 543 52.74 0.61 -22.67
C PHE A 543 52.78 -0.82 -22.13
N LEU A 544 53.95 -1.28 -21.66
CA LEU A 544 54.09 -2.60 -21.03
C LEU A 544 53.35 -2.67 -19.69
N ALA A 545 53.38 -1.62 -18.86
CA ALA A 545 52.62 -1.57 -17.61
C ALA A 545 51.11 -1.66 -17.86
N LEU A 546 50.59 -0.98 -18.89
CA LEU A 546 49.18 -1.08 -19.29
C LEU A 546 48.83 -2.48 -19.80
N ARG A 547 49.76 -3.15 -20.52
CA ARG A 547 49.61 -4.54 -20.94
C ARG A 547 49.52 -5.48 -19.75
N GLU A 548 50.42 -5.35 -18.78
CA GLU A 548 50.42 -6.19 -17.59
C GLU A 548 49.13 -6.04 -16.78
N ILE A 549 48.64 -4.80 -16.60
CA ILE A 549 47.35 -4.55 -15.93
C ILE A 549 46.18 -5.14 -16.73
N PHE A 550 46.22 -5.12 -18.07
CA PHE A 550 45.17 -5.70 -18.90
C PHE A 550 45.00 -7.21 -18.70
N PHE A 551 46.12 -7.93 -18.59
CA PHE A 551 46.18 -9.38 -18.41
C PHE A 551 46.18 -9.85 -16.96
N ALA A 552 46.37 -8.95 -15.99
CA ALA A 552 46.40 -9.31 -14.57
C ALA A 552 45.06 -9.91 -14.07
N ASP A 553 45.13 -11.01 -13.31
CA ASP A 553 43.95 -11.57 -12.62
C ASP A 553 43.68 -10.78 -11.34
N LEU A 554 42.96 -9.67 -11.49
CA LEU A 554 42.59 -8.77 -10.39
C LEU A 554 41.25 -9.16 -9.73
N GLY A 555 40.69 -10.32 -10.04
CA GLY A 555 39.50 -10.85 -9.38
C GLY A 555 38.17 -10.16 -9.75
N GLY A 556 37.95 -9.89 -11.04
CA GLY A 556 36.68 -9.36 -11.53
C GLY A 556 36.40 -9.68 -13.01
N GLU A 557 35.29 -10.37 -13.26
CA GLU A 557 34.41 -10.10 -14.39
C GLU A 557 33.18 -9.34 -13.87
#